data_AF-A0A1C6MYX2-F1
#
_entry.id   AF-A0A1C6MYX2-F1
#
_cell.length_a   1.000
_cell.length_b   1.000
_cell.length_c   1.000
_cell.angle_alpha   90.00
_cell.angle_beta   90.00
_cell.angle_gamma   90.00
#
_symmetry.space_group_name_H-M   'P 1'
#
loop_
_entity.id
_entity.type
_entity.pdbx_description
1 polymer ?
#
loop_
_entity_poly.entity_id
_entity_poly.type
_entity_poly.pdbx_seq_one_letter_code
_entity_poly.pdbx_strand_id
1 'polypeptide(L)'
;MRVSAAVRTAAAVPEAVRWAAGRLALLVGREVFVVGRRLALPTAQRASRLLGSRAIRAASFADFRQRLPDTARWALDGVDDAADLWQAEARWWDRLEWDGAELLRGSRMGSAPVMGAVAVLSVDAWRVHGALELAAQGGRPTEVFAAPG
;
A
#
# COMPACT_ATOMS: atom_id res chain seq x y z
N MET A 1 2.22 -13.80 5.80
CA MET A 1 2.13 -14.14 4.36
C MET A 1 2.37 -12.93 3.45
N ARG A 2 1.73 -11.78 3.68
CA ARG A 2 1.81 -10.56 2.84
C ARG A 2 3.22 -9.96 2.65
N VAL A 3 4.00 -9.85 3.72
CA VAL A 3 5.38 -9.29 3.67
C VAL A 3 6.33 -10.16 2.82
N SER A 4 6.22 -11.48 2.91
CA SER A 4 7.07 -12.40 2.13
C SER A 4 6.74 -12.36 0.64
N ALA A 5 5.49 -12.07 0.27
CA ALA A 5 5.10 -11.87 -1.13
C ALA A 5 5.72 -10.57 -1.68
N ALA A 6 5.58 -9.45 -0.96
CA ALA A 6 6.15 -8.17 -1.37
C ALA A 6 7.67 -8.21 -1.59
N VAL A 7 8.40 -8.88 -0.69
CA VAL A 7 9.87 -9.05 -0.82
C VAL A 7 10.26 -9.90 -2.03
N ARG A 8 9.51 -10.97 -2.33
CA ARG A 8 9.77 -11.80 -3.52
C ARG A 8 9.46 -11.05 -4.81
N THR A 9 8.35 -10.33 -4.87
CA THR A 9 7.99 -9.51 -6.03
C THR A 9 9.04 -8.44 -6.29
N ALA A 10 9.51 -7.74 -5.25
CA ALA A 10 10.60 -6.78 -5.36
C ALA A 10 11.92 -7.41 -5.84
N ALA A 11 12.23 -8.64 -5.43
CA ALA A 11 13.45 -9.33 -5.86
C ALA A 11 13.35 -9.87 -7.31
N ALA A 12 12.15 -10.17 -7.79
CA ALA A 12 11.94 -10.81 -9.09
C ALA A 12 11.59 -9.81 -10.21
N VAL A 13 11.11 -8.63 -9.86
CA VAL A 13 10.58 -7.64 -10.81
C VAL A 13 11.04 -6.24 -10.40
N PRO A 14 12.12 -5.72 -11.01
CA PRO A 14 12.62 -4.38 -10.75
C PRO A 14 11.54 -3.29 -10.83
N GLU A 15 10.62 -3.43 -11.79
CA GLU A 15 9.52 -2.51 -12.05
C GLU A 15 8.55 -2.40 -10.86
N ALA A 16 8.44 -3.45 -10.04
CA ALA A 16 7.53 -3.49 -8.90
C ALA A 16 8.16 -3.12 -7.56
N VAL A 17 9.49 -2.95 -7.50
CA VAL A 17 10.21 -2.65 -6.25
C VAL A 17 9.65 -1.41 -5.56
N ARG A 18 9.41 -0.35 -6.32
CA ARG A 18 8.88 0.93 -5.80
C ARG A 18 7.47 0.77 -5.23
N TRP A 19 6.59 0.05 -5.93
CA TRP A 19 5.24 -0.23 -5.43
C TRP A 19 5.27 -1.11 -4.18
N ALA A 20 6.06 -2.18 -4.19
CA ALA A 20 6.19 -3.10 -3.07
C ALA A 20 6.78 -2.42 -1.82
N ALA A 21 7.77 -1.54 -1.99
CA ALA A 21 8.36 -0.77 -0.92
C ALA A 21 7.37 0.23 -0.31
N GLY A 22 6.63 0.97 -1.15
CA GLY A 22 5.55 1.84 -0.72
C GLY A 22 4.45 1.09 0.04
N ARG A 23 4.00 -0.06 -0.50
CA ARG A 23 2.99 -0.90 0.14
C ARG A 23 3.43 -1.41 1.50
N LEU A 24 4.68 -1.85 1.60
CA LEU A 24 5.24 -2.34 2.84
C LEU A 24 5.36 -1.22 3.88
N ALA A 25 5.72 0.00 3.48
CA ALA A 25 5.75 1.16 4.37
C ALA A 25 4.35 1.47 4.93
N LEU A 26 3.31 1.43 4.10
CA LEU A 26 1.92 1.61 4.55
C LEU A 26 1.48 0.52 5.54
N LEU A 27 1.79 -0.75 5.24
CA LEU A 27 1.45 -1.88 6.12
C LEU A 27 2.15 -1.78 7.47
N VAL A 28 3.45 -1.48 7.48
CA VAL A 28 4.22 -1.30 8.72
C VAL A 28 3.72 -0.07 9.48
N GLY A 29 3.47 1.03 8.77
CA GLY A 29 2.98 2.27 9.36
C GLY A 29 1.66 2.06 10.09
N ARG A 30 0.70 1.38 9.44
CA ARG A 30 -0.60 1.05 10.03
C ARG A 30 -0.46 0.11 11.23
N GLU A 31 0.29 -0.98 11.09
CA GLU A 31 0.43 -1.98 12.16
C GLU A 31 1.05 -1.38 13.43
N VAL A 32 2.10 -0.56 13.27
CA VAL A 32 2.88 -0.02 14.40
C VAL A 32 2.25 1.23 14.98
N PHE A 33 1.83 2.18 14.14
CA PHE A 33 1.45 3.53 14.60
C PHE A 33 -0.07 3.77 14.67
N VAL A 34 -0.89 2.93 14.02
CA VAL A 34 -2.36 3.02 14.11
C VAL A 34 -2.90 1.92 15.02
N VAL A 35 -2.50 0.67 14.79
CA VAL A 35 -2.96 -0.47 15.59
C VAL A 35 -2.16 -0.63 16.89
N GLY A 36 -0.95 -0.05 16.97
CA GLY A 36 -0.11 -0.12 18.18
C GLY A 36 0.59 -1.48 18.37
N ARG A 37 0.69 -2.30 17.32
CA ARG A 37 1.28 -3.65 17.39
C ARG A 37 2.77 -3.62 17.12
N ARG A 38 3.52 -4.43 17.88
CA ARG A 38 4.94 -4.68 17.61
C ARG A 38 5.08 -5.72 16.52
N LEU A 39 5.96 -5.45 15.55
CA LEU A 39 6.30 -6.44 14.53
C LEU A 39 7.06 -7.61 15.17
N ALA A 40 6.60 -8.84 14.89
CA ALA A 40 7.37 -10.03 15.25
C ALA A 40 8.77 -9.99 14.62
N LEU A 41 9.79 -10.46 15.33
CA LEU A 41 11.20 -10.34 14.93
C LEU A 41 11.48 -10.83 13.49
N PRO A 42 10.95 -11.99 13.04
CA PRO A 42 11.16 -12.45 11.66
C PRO A 42 10.52 -11.51 10.62
N THR A 43 9.40 -10.87 10.95
CA THR A 43 8.72 -9.91 10.08
C THR A 43 9.50 -8.60 10.02
N ALA A 44 9.97 -8.11 11.16
CA ALA A 44 10.81 -6.91 11.24
C ALA A 44 12.11 -7.06 10.43
N GLN A 45 12.78 -8.23 10.52
CA GLN A 45 14.00 -8.54 9.76
C GLN A 45 13.75 -8.62 8.25
N ARG A 46 12.59 -9.09 7.80
CA ARG A 46 12.25 -9.07 6.37
C ARG A 46 11.92 -7.67 5.90
N ALA A 47 11.16 -6.91 6.69
CA ALA A 47 10.77 -5.56 6.33
C ALA A 47 11.97 -4.60 6.28
N SER A 48 12.98 -4.80 7.14
CA SER A 48 14.20 -4.00 7.15
C SER A 48 15.04 -4.15 5.88
N ARG A 49 14.87 -5.22 5.11
CA ARG A 49 15.57 -5.39 3.81
C ARG A 49 15.11 -4.37 2.77
N LEU A 50 13.86 -3.92 2.86
CA LEU A 50 13.27 -3.00 1.88
C LEU A 50 13.06 -1.59 2.45
N LEU A 51 12.78 -1.48 3.75
CA LEU A 51 12.55 -0.18 4.43
C LEU A 51 13.76 0.32 5.23
N GLY A 52 14.80 -0.50 5.40
CA GLY A 52 15.94 -0.18 6.25
C GLY A 52 15.68 -0.43 7.74
N SER A 53 16.74 -0.80 8.47
CA SER A 53 16.66 -1.10 9.90
C SER A 53 16.38 0.13 10.78
N ARG A 54 16.69 1.34 10.29
CA ARG A 54 16.42 2.60 11.00
C ARG A 54 14.94 2.94 11.01
N ALA A 55 14.25 2.76 9.89
CA ALA A 55 12.79 2.96 9.81
C ALA A 55 12.05 1.96 10.70
N ILE A 56 12.40 0.66 10.63
CA ILE A 56 11.75 -0.37 11.45
C ILE A 56 11.88 -0.14 12.96
N ARG A 57 12.94 0.54 13.40
CA ARG A 57 13.18 0.87 14.81
C ARG A 57 12.71 2.28 15.21
N ALA A 58 12.01 2.98 14.33
CA ALA A 58 11.51 4.32 14.64
C ALA A 58 10.53 4.30 15.82
N ALA A 59 10.67 5.28 16.71
CA ALA A 59 9.85 5.37 17.93
C ALA A 59 8.55 6.17 17.72
N SER A 60 8.47 6.93 16.62
CA SER A 60 7.30 7.73 16.24
C SER A 60 7.05 7.65 14.74
N PHE A 61 5.84 7.99 14.32
CA PHE A 61 5.47 8.02 12.90
C PHE A 61 6.31 9.03 12.11
N ALA A 62 6.57 10.22 12.68
CA ALA A 62 7.42 11.24 12.06
C ALA A 62 8.86 10.71 11.83
N ASP A 63 9.44 10.05 12.83
CA ASP A 63 10.77 9.44 12.73
C ASP A 63 10.80 8.29 11.72
N PHE A 64 9.72 7.50 11.64
CA PHE A 64 9.55 6.46 10.63
C PHE A 64 9.59 7.05 9.22
N ARG A 65 8.78 8.07 8.95
CA ARG A 65 8.70 8.73 7.64
C ARG A 65 10.04 9.32 7.20
N GLN A 66 10.76 9.97 8.13
CA GLN A 66 12.07 10.55 7.85
C GLN A 66 13.13 9.50 7.51
N ARG A 67 13.05 8.30 8.10
CA ARG A 67 14.05 7.23 7.92
C ARG A 67 13.76 6.29 6.75
N LEU A 68 12.62 6.42 6.09
CA LEU A 68 12.29 5.61 4.93
C LEU A 68 13.21 5.94 3.74
N PRO A 69 13.62 4.93 2.96
CA PRO A 69 14.28 5.16 1.68
C PRO A 69 13.30 5.78 0.68
N ASP A 70 13.80 6.52 -0.31
CA ASP A 70 12.97 7.21 -1.31
C ASP A 70 12.05 6.25 -2.09
N THR A 71 12.50 5.00 -2.29
CA THR A 71 11.70 3.93 -2.92
C THR A 71 10.41 3.61 -2.17
N ALA A 72 10.34 3.91 -0.87
CA ALA A 72 9.18 3.70 -0.01
C ALA A 72 8.52 5.01 0.44
N ARG A 73 9.32 6.07 0.66
CA ARG A 73 8.89 7.35 1.23
C ARG A 73 7.78 8.01 0.43
N TRP A 74 7.83 7.90 -0.91
CA TRP A 74 6.82 8.49 -1.80
C TRP A 74 5.38 8.11 -1.45
N ALA A 75 5.17 6.91 -0.88
CA ALA A 75 3.85 6.43 -0.51
C ALA A 75 3.25 7.18 0.70
N LEU A 76 4.08 7.90 1.47
CA LEU A 76 3.69 8.70 2.63
C LEU A 76 3.81 10.21 2.39
N ASP A 77 4.05 10.65 1.15
CA ASP A 77 4.19 12.07 0.85
C ASP A 77 2.90 12.83 1.18
N GLY A 78 3.02 13.95 1.90
CA GLY A 78 1.87 14.73 2.37
C GLY A 78 1.05 14.06 3.49
N VAL A 79 1.58 13.05 4.17
CA VAL A 79 0.99 12.47 5.39
C VAL A 79 1.84 12.82 6.60
N ASP A 80 1.30 13.63 7.49
CA ASP A 80 1.99 14.06 8.72
C ASP A 80 1.57 13.25 9.94
N ASP A 81 0.33 12.75 9.98
CA ASP A 81 -0.18 11.89 11.06
C ASP A 81 -0.45 10.46 10.57
N ALA A 82 -0.20 9.49 11.46
CA ALA A 82 -0.56 8.09 11.22
C ALA A 82 -2.08 7.90 11.02
N ALA A 83 -2.90 8.77 11.60
CA ALA A 83 -4.35 8.79 11.39
C ALA A 83 -4.74 8.96 9.91
N ASP A 84 -3.92 9.66 9.12
CA ASP A 84 -4.17 9.95 7.70
C ASP A 84 -3.58 8.88 6.75
N LEU A 85 -3.03 7.78 7.29
CA LEU A 85 -2.44 6.70 6.49
C LEU A 85 -3.41 6.07 5.48
N TRP A 86 -4.71 6.10 5.76
CA TRP A 86 -5.72 5.59 4.82
C TRP A 86 -5.77 6.40 3.52
N GLN A 87 -5.51 7.72 3.57
CA GLN A 87 -5.45 8.57 2.38
C GLN A 87 -4.21 8.25 1.54
N ALA A 88 -3.08 7.99 2.21
CA ALA A 88 -1.88 7.50 1.54
C ALA A 88 -2.08 6.13 0.90
N GLU A 89 -2.81 5.22 1.56
CA GLU A 89 -3.14 3.93 0.97
C GLU A 89 -4.03 4.07 -0.28
N ALA A 90 -5.03 4.96 -0.25
CA ALA A 90 -5.84 5.26 -1.44
C ALA A 90 -4.98 5.80 -2.60
N ARG A 91 -4.14 6.80 -2.35
CA ARG A 91 -3.22 7.37 -3.36
C ARG A 91 -2.22 6.35 -3.89
N TRP A 92 -1.80 5.40 -3.06
CA TRP A 92 -0.92 4.30 -3.50
C TRP A 92 -1.63 3.39 -4.50
N TRP A 93 -2.92 3.06 -4.28
CA TRP A 93 -3.71 2.29 -5.24
C TRP A 93 -3.92 3.04 -6.55
N ASP A 94 -4.23 4.34 -6.49
CA ASP A 94 -4.36 5.18 -7.69
C ASP A 94 -3.06 5.23 -8.49
N ARG A 95 -1.91 5.33 -7.78
CA ARG A 95 -0.60 5.35 -8.44
C ARG A 95 -0.24 4.00 -9.07
N LEU A 96 -0.56 2.89 -8.39
CA LEU A 96 -0.38 1.54 -8.92
C LEU A 96 -1.19 1.33 -10.21
N GLU A 97 -2.44 1.81 -10.24
CA GLU A 97 -3.28 1.75 -11.44
C GLU A 97 -2.67 2.57 -12.58
N TRP A 98 -2.30 3.83 -12.32
CA TRP A 98 -1.74 4.71 -13.34
C TRP A 98 -0.43 4.16 -13.91
N ASP A 99 0.53 3.80 -13.04
CA ASP A 99 1.81 3.25 -13.49
C ASP A 99 1.60 1.89 -14.19
N GLY A 100 0.67 1.07 -13.71
CA GLY A 100 0.32 -0.21 -14.32
C GLY A 100 -0.28 -0.07 -15.71
N ALA A 101 -1.18 0.90 -15.91
CA ALA A 101 -1.77 1.21 -17.21
C ALA A 101 -0.74 1.77 -18.21
N GLU A 102 0.24 2.56 -17.75
CA GLU A 102 1.38 2.99 -18.58
C GLU A 102 2.25 1.80 -19.00
N LEU A 103 2.60 0.90 -18.06
CA LEU A 103 3.37 -0.31 -18.39
C LEU A 103 2.64 -1.23 -19.37
N LEU A 104 1.31 -1.33 -19.25
CA LEU A 104 0.48 -2.13 -20.15
C LEU A 104 0.44 -1.55 -21.58
N ARG A 105 0.48 -0.22 -21.71
CA ARG A 105 0.52 0.49 -23.01
C ARG A 105 1.92 0.53 -23.63
N GLY A 106 2.96 0.25 -22.86
CA GLY A 106 4.36 0.21 -23.31
C GLY A 106 4.68 -0.92 -24.31
N SER A 107 5.92 -0.93 -24.82
CA SER A 107 6.36 -1.84 -25.88
C SER A 107 6.14 -3.33 -25.55
N ARG A 108 5.70 -4.11 -26.56
CA ARG A 108 5.19 -5.49 -26.43
C ARG A 108 6.25 -6.56 -26.10
N MET A 109 7.52 -6.19 -26.00
CA MET A 109 8.61 -7.13 -25.74
C MET A 109 9.13 -6.96 -24.31
N GLY A 110 8.85 -7.94 -23.43
CA GLY A 110 9.38 -7.97 -22.06
C GLY A 110 8.34 -8.31 -21.00
N SER A 111 8.77 -8.35 -19.74
CA SER A 111 7.92 -8.61 -18.56
C SER A 111 7.06 -7.42 -18.15
N ALA A 112 7.38 -6.21 -18.63
CA ALA A 112 6.73 -4.98 -18.20
C ALA A 112 5.20 -4.93 -18.47
N PRO A 113 4.68 -5.33 -19.65
CA PRO A 113 3.23 -5.37 -19.87
C PRO A 113 2.50 -6.38 -18.98
N VAL A 114 3.12 -7.52 -18.70
CA VAL A 114 2.56 -8.54 -17.77
C VAL A 114 2.43 -7.94 -16.37
N MET A 115 3.45 -7.21 -15.92
CA MET A 115 3.42 -6.53 -14.62
C MET A 115 2.41 -5.39 -14.57
N GLY A 116 2.24 -4.67 -15.68
CA GLY A 116 1.15 -3.69 -15.83
C GLY A 116 -0.22 -4.33 -15.68
N ALA A 117 -0.46 -5.48 -16.33
CA ALA A 117 -1.71 -6.24 -16.18
C ALA A 117 -1.93 -6.71 -14.74
N VAL A 118 -0.91 -7.24 -14.07
CA VAL A 118 -1.00 -7.65 -12.66
C VAL A 118 -1.34 -6.47 -11.74
N ALA A 119 -0.76 -5.29 -11.99
CA ALA A 119 -1.05 -4.09 -11.23
C ALA A 119 -2.52 -3.67 -11.37
N VAL A 120 -3.03 -3.56 -12.60
CA VAL A 120 -4.43 -3.19 -12.87
C VAL A 120 -5.40 -4.23 -12.27
N LEU A 121 -5.16 -5.52 -12.49
CA LEU A 121 -5.98 -6.58 -11.91
C LEU A 121 -5.98 -6.59 -10.38
N SER A 122 -4.87 -6.20 -9.75
CA SER A 122 -4.80 -6.07 -8.28
C SER A 122 -5.65 -4.93 -7.77
N VAL A 123 -5.70 -3.81 -8.49
CA VAL A 123 -6.56 -2.66 -8.19
C VAL A 123 -8.03 -3.04 -8.33
N ASP A 124 -8.39 -3.72 -9.43
CA ASP A 124 -9.76 -4.19 -9.65
C ASP A 124 -10.21 -5.16 -8.55
N ALA A 125 -9.36 -6.12 -8.18
CA ALA A 125 -9.64 -7.05 -7.10
C ALA A 125 -9.87 -6.33 -5.76
N TRP A 126 -9.07 -5.29 -5.46
CA TRP A 126 -9.25 -4.46 -4.27
C TRP A 126 -10.59 -3.71 -4.29
N ARG A 127 -10.96 -3.09 -5.41
CA ARG A 127 -12.24 -2.39 -5.58
C ARG A 127 -13.43 -3.31 -5.43
N VAL A 128 -13.40 -4.49 -6.07
CA VAL A 128 -14.45 -5.51 -5.96
C VAL A 128 -14.60 -5.95 -4.51
N HIS A 129 -13.49 -6.20 -3.81
CA HIS A 129 -13.55 -6.56 -2.39
C HIS A 129 -14.20 -5.46 -1.55
N GLY A 130 -13.85 -4.18 -1.79
CA GLY A 130 -14.49 -3.04 -1.13
C GLY A 130 -15.99 -2.95 -1.41
N ALA A 131 -16.40 -3.14 -2.67
CA ALA A 131 -17.82 -3.14 -3.05
C ALA A 131 -18.60 -4.29 -2.39
N LEU A 132 -17.99 -5.47 -2.29
CA LEU A 132 -18.58 -6.62 -1.59
C LEU A 132 -18.73 -6.37 -0.09
N GLU A 133 -17.73 -5.78 0.57
CA GLU A 133 -17.80 -5.41 1.99
C GLU A 133 -18.91 -4.37 2.26
N LEU A 134 -19.05 -3.36 1.38
CA LEU A 134 -20.13 -2.38 1.46
C LEU A 134 -21.51 -3.02 1.23
N ALA A 135 -21.61 -3.94 0.26
CA ALA A 135 -22.84 -4.68 0.01
C ALA A 135 -23.21 -5.57 1.22
N ALA A 136 -22.23 -6.24 1.84
CA ALA A 136 -22.43 -7.06 3.04
C ALA A 136 -22.87 -6.23 4.25
N GLN A 137 -22.46 -4.96 4.34
CA GLN A 137 -22.91 -4.00 5.35
C GLN A 137 -24.32 -3.45 5.07
N GLY A 138 -25.01 -3.98 4.06
CA GLY A 138 -26.43 -3.77 3.83
C GLY A 138 -26.76 -2.66 2.84
N GLY A 139 -25.78 -2.15 2.09
CA GLY A 139 -25.99 -1.30 0.91
C GLY A 139 -27.08 -0.24 1.06
N ARG A 140 -27.17 0.40 2.23
CA ARG A 140 -28.23 1.38 2.46
C ARG A 140 -27.88 2.62 1.65
N PRO A 141 -28.75 3.05 0.70
CA PRO A 141 -28.61 4.34 0.08
C PRO A 141 -28.57 5.38 1.21
N THR A 142 -27.66 6.34 1.11
CA THR A 142 -27.67 7.55 1.94
C THR A 142 -28.82 8.45 1.46
N GLU A 143 -30.05 7.93 1.49
CA GLU A 143 -31.24 8.66 1.11
C GLU A 143 -32.01 9.10 2.36
N VAL A 144 -31.92 10.42 2.55
CA VAL A 144 -32.95 11.31 3.10
C VAL A 144 -33.08 11.29 4.63
N PHE A 145 -32.51 12.36 5.21
CA PHE A 145 -33.00 13.09 6.38
C PHE A 145 -34.36 12.61 6.90
N ALA A 146 -34.38 12.07 8.11
CA ALA A 146 -35.61 11.99 8.88
C ALA A 146 -36.20 13.41 9.01
N ALA A 147 -37.31 13.68 8.33
CA ALA A 147 -38.18 14.78 8.68
C ALA A 147 -38.99 14.37 9.92
N PRO A 148 -39.03 15.18 10.99
CA PRO A 148 -39.87 14.90 12.14
C PRO A 148 -41.34 15.19 11.79
N GLY A 149 -42.22 14.25 12.14
CA GLY A 149 -43.67 14.41 12.22
C GLY A 149 -44.15 13.93 13.57
#